data_AF-A0A3D5JHP1-F1
#
_entry.id   AF-A0A3D5JHP1-F1
#
_cell.length_a   1.000
_cell.length_b   1.000
_cell.length_c   1.000
_cell.angle_alpha   90.00
_cell.angle_beta   90.00
_cell.angle_gamma   90.00
#
_symmetry.space_group_name_H-M   'P 1'
#
loop_
_entity.id
_entity.type
_entity.pdbx_description
1 polymer ?
#
loop_
_entity_poly.entity_id
_entity_poly.type
_entity_poly.pdbx_seq_one_letter_code
_entity_poly.pdbx_strand_id
1 'polypeptide(L)'
;AGERLCVRNSGATAVVEGAGTNACEYMTGGRVVILGEVGDNFGAGMTGGMAFIYDPNSTFEERVNPASLEVLRIGTAHWEVELKSLVEAHAAATDSALAARLLNEWDVEIGKFWQVVPTEIVARLDMPLS
;
A
#
# COMPACT_ATOMS: atom_id res chain seq x y z
N ALA A 1 7.50 8.51 -7.11
CA ALA A 1 8.81 8.41 -6.44
C ALA A 1 9.77 7.57 -7.29
N GLY A 2 11.08 7.63 -7.01
CA GLY A 2 12.10 6.85 -7.72
C GLY A 2 12.13 5.37 -7.30
N GLU A 3 13.20 4.67 -7.68
CA GLU A 3 13.46 3.30 -7.26
C GLU A 3 13.69 3.19 -5.75
N ARG A 4 13.44 2.01 -5.16
CA ARG A 4 13.70 1.68 -3.75
C ARG A 4 13.00 2.60 -2.73
N LEU A 5 11.84 3.13 -3.08
CA LEU A 5 11.01 3.87 -2.12
C LEU A 5 10.74 3.01 -0.88
N CYS A 6 10.90 3.59 0.31
CA CYS A 6 10.65 2.91 1.59
C CYS A 6 11.51 1.66 1.83
N VAL A 7 12.68 1.57 1.21
CA VAL A 7 13.66 0.52 1.52
C VAL A 7 14.01 0.54 3.03
N ARG A 8 13.92 -0.62 3.69
CA ARG A 8 14.14 -0.78 5.14
C ARG A 8 13.25 0.10 6.03
N ASN A 9 12.10 0.56 5.54
CA ASN A 9 11.14 1.26 6.40
C ASN A 9 10.80 0.38 7.61
N SER A 10 10.99 0.91 8.81
CA SER A 10 10.83 0.18 10.07
C SER A 10 9.72 0.78 10.96
N GLY A 11 8.94 1.74 10.47
CA GLY A 11 7.90 2.39 11.26
C GLY A 11 7.35 3.70 10.72
N ALA A 12 7.91 4.24 9.64
CA ALA A 12 7.39 5.46 9.03
C ALA A 12 6.08 5.19 8.28
N THR A 13 5.24 6.22 8.24
CA THR A 13 4.05 6.26 7.39
C THR A 13 4.32 7.15 6.18
N ALA A 14 4.06 6.66 4.97
CA ALA A 14 4.26 7.42 3.74
C ALA A 14 3.07 7.24 2.79
N VAL A 15 2.69 8.32 2.10
CA VAL A 15 1.73 8.31 0.99
C VAL A 15 2.40 8.95 -0.21
N VAL A 16 2.45 8.23 -1.33
CA VAL A 16 3.04 8.69 -2.60
C VAL A 16 2.10 8.36 -3.76
N GLU A 17 2.31 8.98 -4.92
CA GLU A 17 1.46 8.76 -6.12
C GLU A 17 2.08 7.80 -7.14
N GLY A 18 3.08 7.04 -6.72
CA GLY A 18 3.77 6.04 -7.55
C GLY A 18 5.16 5.75 -7.04
N ALA A 19 5.72 4.61 -7.43
CA ALA A 19 7.05 4.18 -7.06
C ALA A 19 7.75 3.40 -8.18
N GLY A 20 9.08 3.48 -8.24
CA GLY A 20 9.88 2.68 -9.15
C GLY A 20 10.02 1.22 -8.70
N THR A 21 11.03 0.55 -9.23
CA THR A 21 11.37 -0.84 -8.87
C THR A 21 11.79 -0.97 -7.42
N ASN A 22 11.63 -2.16 -6.83
CA ASN A 22 12.10 -2.51 -5.48
C ASN A 22 11.50 -1.64 -4.36
N ALA A 23 10.31 -1.06 -4.56
CA ALA A 23 9.64 -0.34 -3.49
C ALA A 23 9.30 -1.28 -2.32
N CYS A 24 9.41 -0.78 -1.09
CA CYS A 24 9.25 -1.52 0.17
C CYS A 24 10.22 -2.69 0.37
N GLU A 25 11.35 -2.72 -0.36
CA GLU A 25 12.39 -3.75 -0.18
C GLU A 25 12.90 -3.73 1.28
N TYR A 26 12.98 -4.91 1.92
CA TYR A 26 13.39 -5.06 3.32
C TYR A 26 12.58 -4.25 4.35
N MET A 27 11.35 -3.82 4.03
CA MET A 27 10.50 -3.12 4.99
C MET A 27 10.10 -4.06 6.15
N THR A 28 10.26 -3.57 7.38
CA THR A 28 10.06 -4.31 8.64
C THR A 28 8.96 -3.69 9.51
N GLY A 29 8.41 -2.54 9.12
CA GLY A 29 7.35 -1.85 9.85
C GLY A 29 6.89 -0.58 9.17
N GLY A 30 5.79 -0.01 9.67
CA GLY A 30 5.20 1.21 9.13
C GLY A 30 4.04 0.97 8.17
N ARG A 31 3.54 2.06 7.56
CA ARG A 31 2.44 2.07 6.59
C ARG A 31 2.89 2.75 5.31
N VAL A 32 2.63 2.14 4.16
CA VAL A 32 2.96 2.75 2.86
C VAL A 32 1.74 2.73 1.96
N VAL A 33 1.28 3.88 1.50
CA VAL A 33 0.21 4.00 0.50
C VAL A 33 0.82 4.49 -0.80
N ILE A 34 0.54 3.78 -1.89
CA ILE A 34 0.97 4.15 -3.24
C ILE A 34 -0.27 4.33 -4.10
N LEU A 35 -0.59 5.58 -4.44
CA LEU A 35 -1.78 5.99 -5.20
C LEU A 35 -1.59 5.85 -6.72
N GLY A 36 -0.68 5.00 -7.18
CA GLY A 36 -0.36 4.87 -8.60
C GLY A 36 0.58 3.71 -8.89
N GLU A 37 1.15 3.73 -10.09
CA GLU A 37 1.98 2.63 -10.57
C GLU A 37 3.22 2.37 -9.70
N VAL A 38 3.54 1.09 -9.58
CA VAL A 38 4.70 0.56 -8.86
C VAL A 38 5.60 -0.17 -9.86
N GLY A 39 6.93 -0.14 -9.73
CA GLY A 39 7.82 -0.95 -10.57
C GLY A 39 8.01 -2.38 -10.07
N ASP A 40 8.79 -3.17 -10.80
CA ASP A 40 9.02 -4.59 -10.50
C ASP A 40 9.65 -4.85 -9.12
N ASN A 41 9.45 -6.08 -8.64
CA ASN A 41 10.02 -6.62 -7.42
C ASN A 41 9.58 -5.86 -6.15
N PHE A 42 8.32 -5.42 -6.11
CA PHE A 42 7.74 -4.79 -4.93
C PHE A 42 7.78 -5.72 -3.72
N GLY A 43 8.17 -5.17 -2.57
CA GLY A 43 8.12 -5.85 -1.27
C GLY A 43 9.13 -7.00 -1.13
N ALA A 44 10.17 -7.06 -1.97
CA ALA A 44 11.21 -8.07 -1.83
C ALA A 44 11.88 -8.03 -0.45
N GLY A 45 11.83 -9.15 0.28
CA GLY A 45 12.37 -9.24 1.64
C GLY A 45 11.60 -8.40 2.67
N MET A 46 10.39 -7.92 2.35
CA MET A 46 9.51 -7.26 3.32
C MET A 46 9.03 -8.28 4.35
N THR A 47 9.31 -7.99 5.63
CA THR A 47 9.03 -8.85 6.78
C THR A 47 8.11 -8.20 7.79
N GLY A 48 7.84 -6.89 7.68
CA GLY A 48 6.82 -6.25 8.52
C GLY A 48 6.20 -5.00 7.94
N GLY A 49 5.17 -4.51 8.64
CA GLY A 49 4.35 -3.37 8.21
C GLY A 49 3.30 -3.74 7.17
N MET A 50 2.66 -2.73 6.59
CA MET A 50 1.55 -2.91 5.65
C MET A 50 1.66 -1.88 4.53
N ALA A 51 1.34 -2.32 3.30
CA ALA A 51 1.23 -1.42 2.16
C ALA A 51 -0.13 -1.50 1.49
N PHE A 52 -0.58 -0.37 0.94
CA PHE A 52 -1.80 -0.25 0.16
C PHE A 52 -1.48 0.31 -1.22
N ILE A 53 -1.84 -0.41 -2.27
CA ILE A 53 -1.45 -0.09 -3.65
C ILE A 53 -2.70 0.15 -4.49
N TYR A 54 -2.89 1.37 -4.99
CA TYR A 54 -3.94 1.69 -5.94
C TYR A 54 -3.52 1.21 -7.33
N ASP A 55 -4.24 0.24 -7.89
CA ASP A 55 -3.92 -0.42 -9.16
C ASP A 55 -5.12 -0.41 -10.12
N PRO A 56 -5.43 0.74 -10.74
CA PRO A 56 -6.59 0.87 -11.61
C PRO A 56 -6.46 0.05 -12.91
N ASN A 57 -5.24 -0.35 -13.27
CA ASN A 57 -4.94 -1.05 -14.51
C ASN A 57 -4.73 -2.56 -14.32
N SER A 58 -4.89 -3.08 -13.08
CA SER A 58 -4.69 -4.50 -12.75
C SER A 58 -3.31 -5.04 -13.15
N THR A 59 -2.26 -4.26 -12.88
CA THR A 59 -0.87 -4.57 -13.24
C THR A 59 -0.01 -4.99 -12.05
N PHE A 60 -0.46 -4.75 -10.82
CA PHE A 60 0.36 -4.90 -9.62
C PHE A 60 0.72 -6.35 -9.33
N GLU A 61 -0.18 -7.30 -9.63
CA GLU A 61 0.07 -8.73 -9.40
C GLU A 61 1.30 -9.26 -10.16
N GLU A 62 1.65 -8.66 -11.30
CA GLU A 62 2.85 -9.02 -12.07
C GLU A 62 4.13 -8.38 -11.51
N ARG A 63 4.00 -7.35 -10.65
CA ARG A 63 5.11 -6.51 -10.17
C ARG A 63 5.50 -6.83 -8.72
N VAL A 64 4.64 -7.53 -7.98
CA VAL A 64 4.90 -7.94 -6.59
C VAL A 64 5.84 -9.14 -6.52
N ASN A 65 6.71 -9.18 -5.52
CA ASN A 65 7.46 -10.39 -5.18
C ASN A 65 6.61 -11.28 -4.27
N PRO A 66 6.09 -12.42 -4.73
CA PRO A 66 5.08 -13.18 -3.99
C PRO A 66 5.65 -14.06 -2.88
N ALA A 67 6.98 -14.16 -2.73
CA ALA A 67 7.59 -15.22 -1.93
C ALA A 67 7.22 -15.19 -0.42
N SER A 68 6.88 -14.02 0.13
CA SER A 68 6.62 -13.83 1.56
C SER A 68 5.50 -12.83 1.86
N LEU A 69 4.60 -12.60 0.90
CA LEU A 69 3.56 -11.57 0.99
C LEU A 69 2.17 -12.16 0.75
N GLU A 70 1.23 -11.81 1.62
CA GLU A 70 -0.19 -11.86 1.33
C GLU A 70 -0.58 -10.62 0.54
N VAL A 71 -1.21 -10.82 -0.62
CA VAL A 71 -1.70 -9.76 -1.51
C VAL A 71 -3.19 -9.98 -1.69
N LEU A 72 -3.99 -9.13 -1.05
CA LEU A 72 -5.44 -9.29 -0.94
C LEU A 72 -6.15 -7.98 -1.29
N ARG A 73 -7.44 -8.03 -1.59
CA ARG A 73 -8.28 -6.82 -1.59
C ARG A 73 -8.55 -6.39 -0.15
N ILE A 74 -8.95 -5.13 0.03
CA ILE A 74 -9.30 -4.60 1.37
C ILE A 74 -10.53 -5.37 1.88
N GLY A 75 -10.33 -6.24 2.89
CA GLY A 75 -11.36 -7.19 3.33
C GLY A 75 -12.20 -6.72 4.52
N THR A 76 -11.73 -5.75 5.31
CA THR A 76 -12.42 -5.32 6.53
C THR A 76 -12.60 -3.80 6.59
N ALA A 77 -13.68 -3.36 7.24
CA ALA A 77 -13.98 -1.95 7.47
C ALA A 77 -12.87 -1.21 8.23
N HIS A 78 -12.11 -1.92 9.08
CA HIS A 78 -10.99 -1.33 9.81
C HIS A 78 -9.89 -0.84 8.86
N TRP A 79 -9.43 -1.71 7.95
CA TRP A 79 -8.38 -1.38 7.01
C TRP A 79 -8.82 -0.36 5.97
N GLU A 80 -10.10 -0.40 5.57
CA GLU A 80 -10.71 0.65 4.76
C GLU A 80 -10.62 2.02 5.43
N VAL A 81 -11.01 2.12 6.71
CA VAL A 81 -10.98 3.39 7.46
C VAL A 81 -9.54 3.87 7.64
N GLU A 82 -8.59 2.98 7.93
CA GLU A 82 -7.17 3.35 8.04
C GLU A 82 -6.64 3.89 6.71
N LEU A 83 -6.86 3.18 5.61
CA LEU A 83 -6.42 3.60 4.28
C LEU A 83 -7.05 4.95 3.90
N LYS A 84 -8.36 5.09 4.06
CA LYS A 84 -9.06 6.34 3.74
C LYS A 84 -8.49 7.52 4.51
N SER A 85 -8.25 7.35 5.81
CA SER A 85 -7.65 8.38 6.67
C SER A 85 -6.26 8.81 6.19
N LEU A 86 -5.44 7.88 5.69
CA LEU A 86 -4.12 8.17 5.12
C LEU A 86 -4.23 8.98 3.81
N VAL A 87 -5.20 8.64 2.95
CA VAL A 87 -5.44 9.38 1.70
C VAL A 87 -6.00 10.78 1.98
N GLU A 88 -6.90 10.93 2.96
CA GLU A 88 -7.42 12.22 3.42
C GLU A 88 -6.29 13.12 3.95
N ALA A 89 -5.44 12.57 4.82
CA ALA A 89 -4.29 13.29 5.35
C ALA A 89 -3.32 13.72 4.23
N HIS A 90 -3.10 12.86 3.23
CA HIS A 90 -2.29 13.20 2.07
C HIS A 90 -2.91 14.33 1.25
N ALA A 91 -4.19 14.24 0.90
CA ALA A 91 -4.89 15.29 0.15
C ALA A 91 -4.82 16.64 0.85
N ALA A 92 -5.05 16.67 2.17
CA ALA A 92 -4.99 17.88 2.98
C ALA A 92 -3.58 18.48 3.08
N ALA A 93 -2.53 17.65 3.02
CA ALA A 93 -1.15 18.11 3.14
C ALA A 93 -0.52 18.52 1.80
N THR A 94 -1.05 18.05 0.67
CA THR A 94 -0.41 18.20 -0.65
C THR A 94 -1.27 18.89 -1.71
N ASP A 95 -2.55 19.13 -1.44
CA ASP A 95 -3.54 19.56 -2.44
C ASP A 95 -3.58 18.61 -3.67
N SER A 96 -3.29 17.32 -3.44
CA SER A 96 -3.27 16.30 -4.49
C SER A 96 -4.64 16.16 -5.16
N ALA A 97 -4.68 16.49 -6.46
CA ALA A 97 -5.87 16.28 -7.29
C ALA A 97 -6.23 14.79 -7.43
N LEU A 98 -5.23 13.91 -7.43
CA LEU A 98 -5.45 12.47 -7.51
C LEU A 98 -6.09 11.94 -6.23
N ALA A 99 -5.54 12.28 -5.06
CA ALA A 99 -6.10 11.88 -3.78
C ALA A 99 -7.51 12.44 -3.59
N ALA A 100 -7.74 13.71 -3.94
CA ALA A 100 -9.07 14.30 -3.90
C ALA A 100 -10.07 13.55 -4.81
N ARG A 101 -9.66 13.16 -6.02
CA ARG A 101 -10.50 12.36 -6.93
C ARG A 101 -10.84 11.00 -6.34
N LEU A 102 -9.85 10.30 -5.77
CA LEU A 102 -10.05 8.98 -5.14
C LEU A 102 -11.04 9.08 -3.97
N LEU A 103 -10.95 10.13 -3.16
CA LEU A 103 -11.86 10.34 -2.03
C LEU A 103 -13.30 10.65 -2.48
N ASN A 104 -13.47 11.36 -3.60
CA ASN A 104 -14.79 11.65 -4.15
C ASN A 104 -15.51 10.40 -4.70
N GLU A 105 -14.76 9.43 -5.21
CA GLU A 105 -15.27 8.18 -5.79
C GLU A 105 -14.93 6.96 -4.93
N TRP A 106 -14.76 7.15 -3.62
CA TRP A 106 -14.17 6.18 -2.70
C TRP A 106 -14.78 4.78 -2.78
N ASP A 107 -16.12 4.71 -2.77
CA ASP A 107 -16.88 3.44 -2.77
C ASP A 107 -16.59 2.56 -4.00
N VAL A 108 -16.16 3.18 -5.10
CA VAL A 108 -15.76 2.48 -6.34
C VAL A 108 -14.25 2.25 -6.34
N GLU A 109 -13.47 3.26 -5.97
CA GLU A 109 -12.02 3.22 -6.10
C GLU A 109 -11.35 2.29 -5.09
N ILE A 110 -11.94 2.07 -3.92
CA ILE A 110 -11.41 1.14 -2.91
C ILE A 110 -11.26 -0.28 -3.45
N GLY A 111 -12.15 -0.71 -4.34
CA GLY A 111 -12.09 -2.03 -4.97
C GLY A 111 -10.85 -2.24 -5.84
N LYS A 112 -10.14 -1.16 -6.20
CA LYS A 112 -8.91 -1.19 -7.01
C LYS A 112 -7.64 -1.16 -6.16
N PHE A 113 -7.77 -1.11 -4.83
CA PHE A 113 -6.62 -1.21 -3.94
C PHE A 113 -6.25 -2.67 -3.67
N TRP A 114 -4.95 -2.89 -3.51
CA TRP A 114 -4.37 -4.08 -2.92
C TRP A 114 -3.88 -3.77 -1.51
N GLN A 115 -4.16 -4.66 -0.56
CA GLN A 115 -3.53 -4.72 0.75
C GLN A 115 -2.40 -5.74 0.69
N VAL A 116 -1.19 -5.31 1.04
CA VAL A 116 0.01 -6.14 1.01
C VAL A 116 0.60 -6.24 2.40
N VAL A 117 0.74 -7.47 2.88
CA VAL A 117 1.17 -7.78 4.24
C VAL A 117 2.12 -8.96 4.23
N PRO A 118 3.25 -8.92 4.95
CA PRO A 118 4.13 -10.08 5.09
C PRO A 118 3.43 -11.23 5.80
N THR A 119 3.50 -12.43 5.22
CA THR A 119 2.82 -13.62 5.76
C THR A 119 3.19 -13.89 7.22
N GLU A 120 4.43 -13.58 7.63
CA GLU A 120 4.93 -13.81 9.00
C GLU A 120 4.23 -12.97 10.09
N ILE A 121 3.66 -11.81 9.74
CA ILE A 121 2.99 -10.94 10.71
C ILE A 121 1.47 -11.07 10.71
N VAL A 122 0.88 -11.77 9.74
CA VAL A 122 -0.58 -11.90 9.60
C VAL A 122 -1.23 -12.41 10.89
N ALA A 123 -0.65 -13.47 11.49
CA ALA A 123 -1.16 -14.04 12.74
C ALA A 123 -0.98 -13.13 13.98
N ARG A 124 -0.26 -12.02 13.85
CA ARG A 124 0.03 -11.06 14.91
C ARG A 124 -0.70 -9.73 14.72
N LEU A 125 -1.47 -9.57 13.65
CA LEU A 125 -2.27 -8.37 13.45
C LEU A 125 -3.40 -8.32 14.48
N ASP A 126 -3.61 -7.14 15.08
CA ASP A 126 -4.71 -6.92 16.03
C ASP A 126 -6.08 -7.04 15.36
N MET A 127 -6.15 -6.71 14.07
CA MET A 127 -7.34 -6.79 13.24
C MET A 127 -7.12 -7.79 12.09
N PRO A 128 -8.09 -8.66 11.80
CA PRO A 128 -7.94 -9.64 10.73
C PRO A 128 -7.95 -8.96 9.35
N LEU A 129 -7.35 -9.62 8.36
CA LEU A 129 -7.35 -9.17 6.96
C LEU A 129 -8.69 -9.43 6.27
N SER A 130 -9.46 -10.41 6.75
CA SER A 130 -10.78 -10.81 6.28
C SER A 130 -11.66 -11.39 7.39
#